data_AF-A0A0H2XC77-F1
#
_entry.id   AF-A0A0H2XC77-F1
#
_cell.length_a   1.000
_cell.length_b   1.000
_cell.length_c   1.000
_cell.angle_alpha   90.00
_cell.angle_beta   90.00
_cell.angle_gamma   90.00
#
_symmetry.space_group_name_H-M   'P 1'
#
loop_
_entity.id
_entity.type
_entity.pdbx_description
1 polymer ?
#
loop_
_entity_poly.entity_id
_entity_poly.type
_entity_poly.pdbx_seq_one_letter_code
_entity_poly.pdbx_strand_id
1 'polypeptide(L)'
;MAAPSQDQNSGRDLPEPRSASAQLAPWLYLGALLGSGWLLFMHPATRVLRAEQAAASWLLAWVFAGIVLGAVLWSLRLARRGLGEPSASYPLSARLPDSWADAYAALLRPATAAPLAPAKPDPANALRGAAWHRFGGGMLNVDAFDPNDATRAPWDALDSQACIARLDELRPAWQNASANRAQQQERRYWLDVVLSLLDHGVMRPLQDGYLPDTAALRTERLLLGADAGPLVLADVPALFARRLVLAIEAMPSPQRDGALAQWQLLQQLHALIAESRVLDERSQVIQVLAWNPDVDLDQVEVAYILAAEYRQGMRDWLRRAATVRLPDTALRLDEVLLASCSPLGPQTDDVDYIEAMRPLHRGFMQLFAQRLSQLVVQAEQVEGQAGVHPLPRATAASDEVSQDWPA
;
A
#
# COMPACT_ATOMS: atom_id res chain seq x y z
N MET A 1 61.77 0.18 -4.05
CA MET A 1 61.20 1.53 -4.17
C MET A 1 59.70 1.39 -4.41
N ALA A 2 58.89 1.71 -3.42
CA ALA A 2 57.48 2.12 -3.52
C ALA A 2 57.11 2.70 -2.14
N ALA A 3 56.38 3.81 -2.09
CA ALA A 3 56.17 4.63 -0.89
C ALA A 3 54.94 4.16 -0.08
N PRO A 4 54.81 4.55 1.21
CA PRO A 4 53.77 4.03 2.10
C PRO A 4 52.43 4.75 1.94
N SER A 5 51.34 4.06 2.25
CA SER A 5 49.98 4.59 2.33
C SER A 5 49.67 5.16 3.71
N GLN A 6 49.44 6.47 3.80
CA GLN A 6 48.80 7.13 4.94
C GLN A 6 48.18 8.45 4.47
N ASP A 7 46.92 8.40 4.03
CA ASP A 7 46.12 9.61 3.78
C ASP A 7 45.22 9.89 4.99
N GLN A 8 45.32 11.12 5.51
CA GLN A 8 44.62 11.57 6.72
C GLN A 8 43.22 12.05 6.37
N ASN A 9 42.21 11.22 6.61
CA ASN A 9 40.83 11.62 6.43
C ASN A 9 40.42 12.65 7.52
N SER A 10 40.45 13.93 7.16
CA SER A 10 40.27 15.07 8.06
C SER A 10 38.96 15.81 7.77
N GLY A 11 37.85 15.10 7.97
CA GLY A 11 36.50 15.69 7.98
C GLY A 11 36.24 16.45 9.29
N ARG A 12 36.21 17.78 9.23
CA ARG A 12 35.68 18.62 10.33
C ARG A 12 34.17 18.70 10.19
N ASP A 13 33.44 18.16 11.17
CA ASP A 13 32.00 18.43 11.31
C ASP A 13 31.78 19.91 11.63
N LEU A 14 31.05 20.61 10.75
CA LEU A 14 30.46 21.92 11.02
C LEU A 14 28.97 21.71 11.35
N PRO A 15 28.47 22.12 12.53
CA PRO A 15 27.07 21.98 12.86
C PRO A 15 26.21 23.02 12.12
N GLU A 16 25.29 22.55 11.28
CA GLU A 16 24.27 23.43 10.70
C GLU A 16 23.28 23.94 11.78
N PRO A 17 22.86 25.22 11.71
CA PRO A 17 21.93 25.80 12.67
C PRO A 17 20.48 25.39 12.37
N ARG A 18 20.03 24.27 12.96
CA ARG A 18 18.61 23.89 12.91
C ARG A 18 17.73 24.93 13.63
N SER A 19 16.61 25.25 13.00
CA SER A 19 15.76 26.40 13.33
C SER A 19 15.13 26.35 14.72
N ALA A 20 15.32 27.43 15.49
CA ALA A 20 14.75 27.59 16.83
C ALA A 20 13.20 27.66 16.88
N SER A 21 12.54 27.82 15.72
CA SER A 21 11.07 27.91 15.61
C SER A 21 10.36 26.62 16.03
N ALA A 22 10.94 25.44 15.74
CA ALA A 22 10.35 24.15 16.12
C ALA A 22 10.34 23.90 17.63
N GLN A 23 11.22 24.57 18.39
CA GLN A 23 11.29 24.43 19.86
C GLN A 23 10.28 25.31 20.61
N LEU A 24 9.72 26.34 19.96
CA LEU A 24 8.82 27.32 20.59
C LEU A 24 7.33 26.99 20.44
N ALA A 25 6.94 26.22 19.42
CA ALA A 25 5.55 25.83 19.19
C ALA A 25 4.85 25.14 20.40
N PRO A 26 5.51 24.25 21.18
CA PRO A 26 4.87 23.64 22.36
C PRO A 26 4.59 24.66 23.47
N TRP A 27 5.45 25.66 23.64
CA TRP A 27 5.30 26.71 24.66
C TRP A 27 4.17 27.68 24.31
N LEU A 28 3.99 28.00 23.03
CA LEU A 28 2.87 28.81 22.55
C LEU A 28 1.53 28.08 22.78
N TYR A 29 1.47 26.78 22.51
CA TYR A 29 0.27 25.97 22.76
C TYR A 29 -0.07 25.91 24.25
N LEU A 30 0.94 25.69 25.11
CA LEU A 30 0.77 25.68 26.57
C LEU A 30 0.31 27.04 27.11
N GLY A 31 0.82 28.15 26.56
CA GLY A 31 0.37 29.51 26.88
C GLY A 31 -1.09 29.77 26.49
N ALA A 32 -1.54 29.29 25.33
CA ALA A 32 -2.93 29.41 24.89
C ALA A 32 -3.89 28.57 25.77
N LEU A 33 -3.46 27.39 26.22
CA LEU A 33 -4.24 26.50 27.08
C LEU A 33 -4.37 27.08 28.50
N LEU A 34 -3.29 27.64 29.06
CA LEU A 34 -3.32 28.36 30.34
C LEU A 34 -4.14 29.66 30.25
N GLY A 35 -4.00 30.42 29.16
CA GLY A 35 -4.74 31.67 28.95
C GLY A 35 -6.25 31.46 28.79
N SER A 36 -6.67 30.43 28.05
CA SER A 36 -8.09 30.08 27.91
C SER A 36 -8.68 29.54 29.22
N GLY A 37 -7.95 28.72 29.98
CA GLY A 37 -8.34 28.30 31.33
C GLY A 37 -8.50 29.48 32.30
N TRP A 38 -7.60 30.46 32.24
CA TRP A 38 -7.67 31.68 33.05
C TRP A 38 -8.85 32.59 32.68
N LEU A 39 -9.14 32.75 31.38
CA LEU A 39 -10.30 33.54 30.91
C LEU A 39 -11.64 32.90 31.32
N LEU A 40 -11.74 31.57 31.29
CA LEU A 40 -12.91 30.85 31.81
C LEU A 40 -13.11 31.02 33.32
N PHE A 41 -12.02 31.20 34.09
CA PHE A 41 -12.06 31.48 35.53
C PHE A 41 -12.46 32.93 35.86
N MET A 42 -12.10 33.88 34.99
CA MET A 42 -12.43 35.30 35.16
C MET A 42 -13.87 35.68 34.81
N HIS A 43 -14.61 34.82 34.09
CA HIS A 43 -16.02 35.07 33.78
C HIS A 43 -16.94 34.83 35.01
N PRO A 44 -17.62 35.86 35.55
CA PRO A 44 -18.34 35.75 36.82
C PRO A 44 -19.64 34.90 36.76
N ALA A 45 -20.05 34.47 35.57
CA ALA A 45 -21.32 33.76 35.34
C ALA A 45 -21.33 32.29 35.82
N THR A 46 -20.19 31.72 36.21
CA THR A 46 -20.07 30.32 36.65
C THR A 46 -20.07 30.13 38.17
N ARG A 47 -20.32 31.20 38.95
CA ARG A 47 -20.39 31.15 40.43
C ARG A 47 -21.67 30.51 40.98
N VAL A 48 -21.90 29.24 40.64
CA VAL A 48 -22.96 28.38 41.21
C VAL A 48 -22.37 27.22 42.04
N LEU A 49 -21.05 27.18 42.22
CA LEU A 49 -20.38 26.25 43.12
C LEU A 49 -20.37 26.81 44.55
N ARG A 50 -20.85 26.02 45.52
CA ARG A 50 -20.72 26.34 46.95
C ARG A 50 -19.24 26.38 47.34
N ALA A 51 -18.90 27.11 48.41
CA ALA A 51 -17.50 27.31 48.82
C ALA A 51 -16.70 26.00 49.00
N GLU A 52 -17.36 24.93 49.46
CA GLU A 52 -16.76 23.59 49.61
C GLU A 52 -16.46 22.90 48.26
N GLN A 53 -17.27 23.15 47.23
CA GLN A 53 -17.06 22.60 45.89
C GLN A 53 -15.93 23.31 45.14
N ALA A 54 -15.67 24.59 45.44
CA ALA A 54 -14.59 25.35 44.81
C ALA A 54 -13.20 24.73 45.09
N ALA A 55 -12.99 24.21 46.31
CA ALA A 55 -11.78 23.50 46.68
C ALA A 55 -11.63 22.16 45.93
N ALA A 56 -12.73 21.41 45.78
CA ALA A 56 -12.74 20.16 45.02
C ALA A 56 -12.48 20.37 43.52
N SER A 57 -13.10 21.39 42.90
CA SER A 57 -12.85 21.74 41.50
C SER A 57 -11.44 22.25 41.25
N TRP A 58 -10.85 22.97 42.22
CA TRP A 58 -9.45 23.40 42.17
C TRP A 58 -8.53 22.18 42.15
N LEU A 59 -8.71 21.24 43.08
CA LEU A 59 -7.91 20.01 43.16
C LEU A 59 -8.04 19.18 41.87
N LEU A 60 -9.25 19.02 41.34
CA LEU A 60 -9.48 18.29 40.09
C LEU A 60 -8.77 18.94 38.89
N ALA A 61 -8.84 20.26 38.76
CA ALA A 61 -8.16 21.01 37.70
C ALA A 61 -6.63 20.85 37.76
N TRP A 62 -6.05 20.88 38.96
CA TRP A 62 -4.60 20.72 39.13
C TRP A 62 -4.12 19.27 39.03
N VAL A 63 -4.94 18.28 39.39
CA VAL A 63 -4.66 16.87 39.09
C VAL A 63 -4.69 16.65 37.58
N PHE A 64 -5.69 17.16 36.86
CA PHE A 64 -5.73 17.07 35.39
C PHE A 64 -4.56 17.80 34.72
N ALA A 65 -4.25 19.02 35.15
CA ALA A 65 -3.10 19.77 34.65
C ALA A 65 -1.78 19.02 34.93
N GLY A 66 -1.63 18.43 36.13
CA GLY A 66 -0.47 17.61 36.49
C GLY A 66 -0.34 16.33 35.66
N ILE A 67 -1.46 15.64 35.37
CA ILE A 67 -1.49 14.45 34.50
C ILE A 67 -1.11 14.83 33.06
N VAL A 68 -1.68 15.91 32.51
CA VAL A 68 -1.35 16.38 31.15
C VAL A 68 0.10 16.84 31.07
N LEU A 69 0.59 17.62 32.05
CA LEU A 69 1.98 18.06 32.09
C LEU A 69 2.93 16.86 32.24
N GLY A 70 2.56 15.87 33.06
CA GLY A 70 3.30 14.62 33.22
C GLY A 70 3.35 13.79 31.94
N ALA A 71 2.21 13.64 31.25
CA ALA A 71 2.12 12.93 29.97
C ALA A 71 2.91 13.62 28.86
N VAL A 72 2.88 14.96 28.79
CA VAL A 72 3.67 15.75 27.83
C VAL A 72 5.16 15.72 28.17
N LEU A 73 5.54 15.81 29.45
CA LEU A 73 6.94 15.65 29.86
C LEU A 73 7.44 14.22 29.61
N TRP A 74 6.59 13.20 29.78
CA TRP A 74 6.92 11.81 29.49
C TRP A 74 7.05 11.55 27.98
N SER A 75 6.14 12.07 27.15
CA SER A 75 6.24 11.97 25.69
C SER A 75 7.44 12.75 25.14
N LEU A 76 7.74 13.93 25.68
CA LEU A 76 8.97 14.67 25.36
C LEU A 76 10.23 13.96 25.86
N ARG A 77 10.17 13.20 26.96
CA ARG A 77 11.30 12.40 27.46
C ARG A 77 11.51 11.13 26.63
N LEU A 78 10.44 10.51 26.14
CA LEU A 78 10.49 9.44 25.13
C LEU A 78 11.06 9.97 23.81
N ALA A 79 10.54 11.09 23.30
CA ALA A 79 11.05 11.73 22.09
C ALA A 79 12.53 12.13 22.22
N ARG A 80 12.96 12.71 23.36
CA ARG A 80 14.38 13.04 23.59
C ARG A 80 15.27 11.81 23.76
N ARG A 81 14.75 10.67 24.24
CA ARG A 81 15.47 9.39 24.21
C ARG A 81 15.54 8.79 22.80
N GLY A 82 14.53 9.00 21.96
CA GLY A 82 14.50 8.59 20.55
C GLY A 82 15.21 9.53 19.57
N LEU A 83 15.66 10.71 20.01
CA LEU A 83 16.34 11.72 19.18
C LEU A 83 17.80 11.97 19.58
N GLY A 84 18.32 11.22 20.55
CA GLY A 84 19.69 11.35 21.09
C GLY A 84 20.67 10.28 20.64
N GLU A 85 20.17 9.14 20.13
CA GLU A 85 20.98 8.19 19.36
C GLU A 85 20.79 8.50 17.86
N PRO A 86 21.79 8.24 17.00
CA PRO A 86 21.55 8.22 15.56
C PRO A 86 20.38 7.26 15.33
N SER A 87 19.29 7.77 14.74
CA SER A 87 18.01 7.08 14.55
C SER A 87 18.30 5.62 14.26
N ALA A 88 18.06 4.75 15.24
CA ALA A 88 18.63 3.42 15.21
C ALA A 88 18.24 2.81 13.87
N SER A 89 19.24 2.51 13.06
CA SER A 89 19.11 1.53 12.00
C SER A 89 18.90 0.20 12.73
N TYR A 90 17.69 0.03 13.28
CA TYR A 90 17.11 -1.27 13.52
C TYR A 90 17.38 -2.01 12.22
N PRO A 91 18.27 -3.02 12.24
CA PRO A 91 18.54 -3.74 11.02
C PRO A 91 17.19 -4.28 10.57
N LEU A 92 16.78 -3.93 9.34
CA LEU A 92 15.50 -4.28 8.71
C LEU A 92 15.48 -5.78 8.35
N SER A 93 15.81 -6.60 9.36
CA SER A 93 16.20 -7.99 9.25
C SER A 93 15.97 -8.71 10.59
N ALA A 94 14.72 -8.66 11.07
CA ALA A 94 14.20 -9.69 11.96
C ALA A 94 13.80 -10.94 11.13
N ARG A 95 14.77 -11.46 10.37
CA ARG A 95 14.67 -12.59 9.43
C ARG A 95 13.44 -12.55 8.50
N LEU A 96 12.67 -13.61 8.30
CA LEU A 96 12.50 -14.91 8.99
C LEU A 96 13.77 -15.81 9.03
N PRO A 97 13.84 -16.95 9.77
CA PRO A 97 14.90 -17.97 9.58
C PRO A 97 15.20 -18.20 8.10
N ASP A 98 16.46 -18.43 7.71
CA ASP A 98 16.83 -18.33 6.29
C ASP A 98 15.99 -19.25 5.37
N SER A 99 15.59 -20.43 5.83
CA SER A 99 14.65 -21.33 5.10
C SER A 99 13.26 -20.72 4.87
N TRP A 100 12.75 -19.95 5.84
CA TRP A 100 11.51 -19.18 5.71
C TRP A 100 11.71 -17.90 4.88
N ALA A 101 12.89 -17.28 4.94
CA ALA A 101 13.22 -16.13 4.08
C ALA A 101 13.31 -16.55 2.61
N ASP A 102 13.84 -17.75 2.32
CA ASP A 102 13.87 -18.35 1.00
C ASP A 102 12.45 -18.74 0.52
N ALA A 103 11.63 -19.35 1.38
CA ALA A 103 10.23 -19.65 1.05
C ALA A 103 9.40 -18.37 0.80
N TYR A 104 9.61 -17.33 1.62
CA TYR A 104 8.99 -16.02 1.48
C TYR A 104 9.46 -15.31 0.20
N ALA A 105 10.75 -15.34 -0.11
CA ALA A 105 11.30 -14.80 -1.35
C ALA A 105 10.82 -15.57 -2.60
N ALA A 106 10.58 -16.87 -2.49
CA ALA A 106 10.02 -17.71 -3.55
C ALA A 106 8.49 -17.54 -3.73
N LEU A 107 7.79 -16.98 -2.73
CA LEU A 107 6.38 -16.59 -2.84
C LEU A 107 6.23 -15.15 -3.35
N LEU A 108 7.04 -14.22 -2.87
CA LEU A 108 7.08 -12.83 -3.36
C LEU A 108 7.60 -12.71 -4.80
N ARG A 109 8.48 -13.63 -5.23
CA ARG A 109 8.83 -13.81 -6.64
C ARG A 109 7.96 -14.94 -7.19
N PRO A 110 6.76 -14.67 -7.73
CA PRO A 110 5.93 -15.72 -8.31
C PRO A 110 6.77 -16.45 -9.35
N ALA A 111 6.93 -17.76 -9.17
CA ALA A 111 7.77 -18.59 -10.03
C ALA A 111 7.47 -18.26 -11.50
N THR A 112 8.49 -17.81 -12.23
CA THR A 112 8.35 -17.48 -13.64
C THR A 112 7.89 -18.75 -14.35
N ALA A 113 6.61 -18.78 -14.74
CA ALA A 113 6.09 -19.82 -15.59
C ALA A 113 7.03 -19.93 -16.79
N ALA A 114 7.49 -21.14 -17.09
CA ALA A 114 8.43 -21.37 -18.19
C ALA A 114 7.87 -20.67 -19.44
N PRO A 115 8.63 -19.77 -20.08
CA PRO A 115 8.08 -18.88 -21.09
C PRO A 115 7.46 -19.72 -22.20
N LEU A 116 6.14 -19.63 -22.34
CA LEU A 116 5.44 -20.01 -23.55
C LEU A 116 6.18 -19.33 -24.71
N ALA A 117 6.64 -20.15 -25.67
CA ALA A 117 7.61 -19.75 -26.68
C ALA A 117 7.24 -18.40 -27.31
N PRO A 118 8.21 -17.49 -27.54
CA PRO A 118 7.94 -16.09 -27.82
C PRO A 118 6.99 -15.94 -29.01
N ALA A 119 5.73 -15.66 -28.71
CA ALA A 119 4.74 -15.32 -29.71
C ALA A 119 5.22 -14.06 -30.43
N LYS A 120 5.12 -14.07 -31.76
CA LYS A 120 5.49 -12.93 -32.61
C LYS A 120 4.83 -11.66 -32.05
N PRO A 121 5.61 -10.60 -31.72
CA PRO A 121 5.06 -9.45 -31.00
C PRO A 121 3.96 -8.80 -31.83
N ASP A 122 2.75 -8.79 -31.28
CA ASP A 122 1.61 -8.08 -31.85
C ASP A 122 1.93 -6.58 -31.85
N PRO A 123 1.84 -5.85 -32.97
CA PRO A 123 2.01 -4.39 -32.99
C PRO A 123 1.07 -3.67 -31.99
N ALA A 124 -0.11 -4.22 -31.70
CA ALA A 124 -1.00 -3.70 -30.67
C ALA A 124 -0.47 -3.93 -29.24
N ASN A 125 0.29 -5.01 -28.99
CA ASN A 125 1.01 -5.21 -27.72
C ASN A 125 2.20 -4.26 -27.61
N ALA A 126 2.97 -4.07 -28.68
CA ALA A 126 4.12 -3.16 -28.70
C ALA A 126 3.68 -1.69 -28.45
N LEU A 127 2.57 -1.26 -29.04
CA LEU A 127 1.99 0.07 -28.80
C LEU A 127 1.44 0.22 -27.38
N ARG A 128 0.75 -0.80 -26.85
CA ARG A 128 0.31 -0.81 -25.44
C ARG A 128 1.49 -0.71 -24.49
N GLY A 129 2.56 -1.49 -24.70
CA GLY A 129 3.80 -1.39 -23.93
C GLY A 129 4.44 -0.01 -24.00
N ALA A 130 4.58 0.57 -25.19
CA ALA A 130 5.23 1.88 -25.37
C ALA A 130 4.43 3.07 -24.79
N ALA A 131 3.10 2.95 -24.68
CA ALA A 131 2.26 3.90 -23.95
C ALA A 131 2.35 3.66 -22.43
N TRP A 132 2.20 2.40 -22.02
CA TRP A 132 2.28 1.99 -20.62
C TRP A 132 3.62 2.40 -19.99
N HIS A 133 4.77 2.08 -20.58
CA HIS A 133 6.09 2.45 -20.07
C HIS A 133 6.36 3.97 -20.06
N ARG A 134 5.61 4.78 -20.83
CA ARG A 134 5.78 6.24 -20.83
C ARG A 134 5.26 6.88 -19.54
N PHE A 135 4.14 6.35 -19.05
CA PHE A 135 3.54 6.69 -17.76
C PHE A 135 4.00 5.77 -16.62
N GLY A 136 4.47 4.58 -16.97
CA GLY A 136 5.01 3.51 -16.15
C GLY A 136 6.52 3.58 -16.02
N GLY A 137 7.08 4.79 -15.85
CA GLY A 137 8.39 4.99 -15.21
C GLY A 137 8.32 4.69 -13.71
N GLY A 138 7.72 3.54 -13.37
CA GLY A 138 7.16 3.15 -12.08
C GLY A 138 5.71 3.62 -11.84
N MET A 139 5.35 4.85 -12.23
CA MET A 139 4.24 5.58 -11.57
C MET A 139 2.83 5.00 -11.71
N LEU A 140 2.45 4.47 -12.88
CA LEU A 140 1.12 3.86 -13.06
C LEU A 140 1.10 2.45 -12.46
N ASN A 141 0.63 2.34 -11.22
CA ASN A 141 0.43 1.06 -10.54
C ASN A 141 -1.04 0.62 -10.64
N VAL A 142 -1.26 -0.60 -11.13
CA VAL A 142 -2.56 -1.29 -11.23
C VAL A 142 -3.24 -1.43 -9.87
N ASP A 143 -2.49 -1.78 -8.82
CA ASP A 143 -2.99 -2.07 -7.47
C ASP A 143 -3.48 -0.82 -6.72
N ALA A 144 -2.99 0.36 -7.14
CA ALA A 144 -3.28 1.65 -6.52
C ALA A 144 -4.26 2.50 -7.34
N PHE A 145 -4.69 2.03 -8.53
CA PHE A 145 -5.56 2.79 -9.41
C PHE A 145 -7.03 2.66 -9.01
N ASP A 146 -7.62 3.75 -8.52
CA ASP A 146 -9.06 3.92 -8.37
C ASP A 146 -9.62 4.82 -9.50
N PRO A 147 -10.49 4.31 -10.39
CA PRO A 147 -11.18 5.16 -11.36
C PRO A 147 -12.03 6.27 -10.71
N ASN A 148 -12.50 6.08 -9.48
CA ASN A 148 -13.37 7.04 -8.79
C ASN A 148 -12.62 8.27 -8.27
N ASP A 149 -11.29 8.21 -8.11
CA ASP A 149 -10.45 9.35 -7.73
C ASP A 149 -10.40 10.45 -8.82
N ALA A 150 -10.92 10.23 -10.03
CA ALA A 150 -10.88 11.18 -11.14
C ALA A 150 -11.59 12.53 -10.87
N THR A 151 -12.49 12.59 -9.88
CA THR A 151 -13.20 13.81 -9.47
C THR A 151 -12.73 14.34 -8.11
N ARG A 152 -11.62 13.84 -7.60
CA ARG A 152 -11.08 14.20 -6.28
C ARG A 152 -10.33 15.53 -6.33
N ALA A 153 -10.73 16.46 -5.46
CA ALA A 153 -9.98 17.68 -5.22
C ALA A 153 -8.57 17.37 -4.66
N PRO A 154 -7.52 18.11 -5.07
CA PRO A 154 -7.54 19.33 -5.89
C PRO A 154 -7.37 19.09 -7.42
N TRP A 155 -7.50 17.84 -7.88
CA TRP A 155 -7.16 17.44 -9.26
C TRP A 155 -8.32 17.62 -10.26
N ASP A 156 -9.55 17.69 -9.75
CA ASP A 156 -10.81 17.86 -10.48
C ASP A 156 -10.84 19.10 -11.38
N ALA A 157 -10.17 20.18 -10.99
CA ALA A 157 -10.10 21.42 -11.77
C ALA A 157 -9.01 21.44 -12.86
N LEU A 158 -8.12 20.44 -12.92
CA LEU A 158 -7.02 20.41 -13.89
C LEU A 158 -7.49 20.02 -15.29
N ASP A 159 -6.77 20.52 -16.31
CA ASP A 159 -6.83 20.06 -17.69
C ASP A 159 -5.79 18.94 -17.97
N SER A 160 -5.79 18.39 -19.19
CA SER A 160 -4.94 17.25 -19.55
C SER A 160 -3.45 17.58 -19.52
N GLN A 161 -3.07 18.80 -19.93
CA GLN A 161 -1.66 19.22 -19.95
C GLN A 161 -1.15 19.50 -18.53
N ALA A 162 -1.98 20.09 -17.67
CA ALA A 162 -1.68 20.32 -16.26
C ALA A 162 -1.58 19.00 -15.48
N CYS A 163 -2.42 18.00 -15.78
CA CYS A 163 -2.29 16.66 -15.22
C CYS A 163 -0.93 16.03 -15.56
N ILE A 164 -0.49 16.10 -16.83
CA ILE A 164 0.80 15.56 -17.26
C ILE A 164 1.98 16.32 -16.63
N ALA A 165 1.93 17.65 -16.59
CA ALA A 165 2.96 18.45 -15.93
C ALA A 165 3.07 18.11 -14.44
N ARG A 166 1.94 17.94 -13.75
CA ARG A 166 1.91 17.59 -12.32
C ARG A 166 2.41 16.16 -12.05
N LEU A 167 2.14 15.21 -12.94
CA LEU A 167 2.72 13.87 -12.88
C LEU A 167 4.25 13.92 -13.01
N ASP A 168 4.80 14.79 -13.87
CA ASP A 168 6.24 14.96 -14.01
C ASP A 168 6.89 15.51 -12.74
N GLU A 169 6.30 16.55 -12.15
CA GLU A 169 6.74 17.15 -10.88
C GLU A 169 6.74 16.16 -9.71
N LEU A 170 5.71 15.31 -9.62
CA LEU A 170 5.55 14.36 -8.52
C LEU A 170 6.41 13.09 -8.66
N ARG A 171 6.95 12.80 -9.85
CA ARG A 171 7.70 11.58 -10.17
C ARG A 171 8.78 11.20 -9.15
N PRO A 172 9.71 12.10 -8.73
CA PRO A 172 10.80 11.71 -7.81
C PRO A 172 10.29 11.44 -6.39
N ALA A 173 9.29 12.21 -5.94
CA ALA A 173 8.67 12.01 -4.62
C ALA A 173 7.88 10.69 -4.57
N TRP A 174 7.16 10.37 -5.66
CA TRP A 174 6.45 9.11 -5.80
C TRP A 174 7.39 7.90 -5.76
N GLN A 175 8.51 7.94 -6.49
CA GLN A 175 9.49 6.83 -6.54
C GLN A 175 10.09 6.50 -5.16
N ASN A 176 10.43 7.53 -4.38
CA ASN A 176 10.91 7.33 -3.00
C ASN A 176 9.81 6.80 -2.08
N ALA A 177 8.58 7.31 -2.22
CA ALA A 177 7.45 6.86 -1.40
C ALA A 177 7.03 5.42 -1.70
N SER A 178 7.06 4.99 -2.98
CA SER A 178 6.68 3.63 -3.38
C SER A 178 7.71 2.59 -2.93
N ALA A 179 9.01 2.90 -3.01
CA ALA A 179 10.07 2.05 -2.45
C ALA A 179 9.92 1.84 -0.94
N ASN A 180 9.65 2.90 -0.18
CA ASN A 180 9.37 2.79 1.26
C ASN A 180 8.09 2.00 1.55
N ARG A 181 7.05 2.15 0.71
CA ARG A 181 5.79 1.43 0.87
C ARG A 181 5.93 -0.07 0.61
N ALA A 182 6.80 -0.47 -0.33
CA ALA A 182 7.13 -1.88 -0.55
C ALA A 182 7.75 -2.52 0.71
N GLN A 183 8.73 -1.86 1.34
CA GLN A 183 9.34 -2.35 2.59
C GLN A 183 8.33 -2.44 3.75
N GLN A 184 7.43 -1.47 3.88
CA GLN A 184 6.33 -1.53 4.85
C GLN A 184 5.38 -2.71 4.58
N GLN A 185 5.08 -2.98 3.30
CA GLN A 185 4.21 -4.10 2.90
C GLN A 185 4.88 -5.45 3.18
N GLU A 186 6.19 -5.59 2.92
CA GLU A 186 6.96 -6.78 3.31
C GLU A 186 6.90 -7.03 4.83
N ARG A 187 7.12 -5.97 5.63
CA ARG A 187 7.03 -6.08 7.10
C ARG A 187 5.61 -6.43 7.55
N ARG A 188 4.58 -5.93 6.87
CA ARG A 188 3.18 -6.27 7.14
C ARG A 188 2.89 -7.75 6.87
N TYR A 189 3.36 -8.31 5.75
CA TYR A 189 3.20 -9.74 5.46
C TYR A 189 3.86 -10.62 6.51
N TRP A 190 5.09 -10.27 6.93
CA TRP A 190 5.78 -10.94 8.03
C TRP A 190 4.94 -10.94 9.32
N LEU A 191 4.37 -9.79 9.68
CA LEU A 191 3.50 -9.66 10.86
C LEU A 191 2.24 -10.50 10.72
N ASP A 192 1.62 -10.56 9.54
CA ASP A 192 0.41 -11.36 9.30
C ASP A 192 0.67 -12.87 9.46
N VAL A 193 1.81 -13.38 9.01
CA VAL A 193 2.21 -14.78 9.24
C VAL A 193 2.44 -15.07 10.73
N VAL A 194 3.24 -14.23 11.40
CA VAL A 194 3.62 -14.44 12.81
C VAL A 194 2.41 -14.30 13.74
N LEU A 195 1.56 -13.29 13.52
CA LEU A 195 0.34 -13.10 14.31
C LEU A 195 -0.68 -14.22 14.08
N SER A 196 -0.81 -14.74 12.86
CA SER A 196 -1.71 -15.87 12.58
C SER A 196 -1.36 -17.11 13.41
N LEU A 197 -0.06 -17.42 13.58
CA LEU A 197 0.39 -18.51 14.46
C LEU A 197 0.08 -18.23 15.93
N LEU A 198 0.39 -17.02 16.40
CA LEU A 198 0.22 -16.62 17.80
C LEU A 198 -1.26 -16.54 18.22
N ASP A 199 -2.14 -16.09 17.33
CA ASP A 199 -3.58 -16.01 17.56
C ASP A 199 -4.23 -17.41 17.71
N HIS A 200 -3.61 -18.44 17.14
CA HIS A 200 -3.99 -19.85 17.29
C HIS A 200 -3.16 -20.61 18.35
N GLY A 201 -2.38 -19.90 19.16
CA GLY A 201 -1.63 -20.47 20.29
C GLY A 201 -0.24 -21.04 19.96
N VAL A 202 0.21 -20.99 18.70
CA VAL A 202 1.52 -21.50 18.27
C VAL A 202 2.61 -20.46 18.57
N MET A 203 3.20 -20.55 19.76
CA MET A 203 4.31 -19.69 20.19
C MET A 203 5.65 -20.18 19.64
N ARG A 204 6.34 -19.35 18.84
CA ARG A 204 7.72 -19.59 18.40
C ARG A 204 8.65 -18.47 18.87
N PRO A 205 9.90 -18.76 19.27
CA PRO A 205 10.89 -17.71 19.51
C PRO A 205 11.19 -16.97 18.21
N LEU A 206 11.46 -15.67 18.33
CA LEU A 206 11.98 -14.84 17.25
C LEU A 206 13.47 -15.20 16.98
N GLN A 207 14.05 -14.65 15.91
CA GLN A 207 15.44 -14.93 15.52
C GLN A 207 16.49 -14.57 16.58
N ASP A 208 16.18 -13.60 17.44
CA ASP A 208 17.01 -13.18 18.56
C ASP A 208 16.94 -14.14 19.76
N GLY A 209 16.13 -15.20 19.65
CA GLY A 209 15.91 -16.22 20.68
C GLY A 209 14.86 -15.83 21.72
N TYR A 210 14.27 -14.63 21.66
CA TYR A 210 13.27 -14.18 22.61
C TYR A 210 11.85 -14.61 22.21
N LEU A 211 10.96 -14.75 23.20
CA LEU A 211 9.54 -14.95 22.93
C LEU A 211 8.91 -13.65 22.39
N PRO A 212 8.00 -13.74 21.40
CA PRO A 212 7.41 -12.57 20.77
C PRO A 212 6.49 -11.81 21.73
N ASP A 213 6.73 -10.50 21.85
CA ASP A 213 5.78 -9.58 22.49
C ASP A 213 4.57 -9.38 21.58
N THR A 214 3.53 -10.19 21.82
CA THR A 214 2.26 -10.14 21.07
C THR A 214 1.60 -8.76 21.08
N ALA A 215 1.79 -7.95 22.12
CA ALA A 215 1.20 -6.62 22.21
C ALA A 215 1.98 -5.62 21.34
N ALA A 216 3.31 -5.68 21.36
CA ALA A 216 4.15 -4.89 20.47
C ALA A 216 3.90 -5.24 18.99
N LEU A 217 3.87 -6.53 18.63
CA LEU A 217 3.64 -6.98 17.25
C LEU A 217 2.25 -6.58 16.71
N ARG A 218 1.18 -6.73 17.52
CA ARG A 218 -0.16 -6.26 17.12
C ARG A 218 -0.22 -4.74 16.98
N THR A 219 0.50 -4.00 17.84
CA THR A 219 0.59 -2.53 17.75
C THR A 219 1.33 -2.10 16.48
N GLU A 220 2.45 -2.73 16.16
CA GLU A 220 3.19 -2.49 14.91
C GLU A 220 2.30 -2.77 13.68
N ARG A 221 1.59 -3.91 13.69
CA ARG A 221 0.68 -4.30 12.60
C ARG A 221 -0.50 -3.35 12.42
N LEU A 222 -1.02 -2.79 13.51
CA LEU A 222 -2.06 -1.76 13.49
C LEU A 222 -1.52 -0.46 12.90
N LEU A 223 -0.33 0.00 13.32
CA LEU A 223 0.28 1.23 12.83
C LEU A 223 0.61 1.14 11.33
N LEU A 224 1.19 0.03 10.85
CA LEU A 224 1.46 -0.19 9.42
C LEU A 224 0.17 -0.33 8.58
N GLY A 225 -0.94 -0.72 9.21
CA GLY A 225 -2.27 -0.75 8.58
C GLY A 225 -2.96 0.61 8.53
N ALA A 226 -2.72 1.46 9.54
CA ALA A 226 -3.28 2.81 9.64
C ALA A 226 -2.47 3.88 8.90
N ASP A 227 -1.19 3.62 8.60
CA ASP A 227 -0.35 4.49 7.79
C ASP A 227 -0.81 4.48 6.33
N ALA A 228 -1.48 5.57 5.94
CA ALA A 228 -1.85 5.87 4.56
C ALA A 228 -0.63 6.26 3.68
N GLY A 229 0.52 6.53 4.31
CA GLY A 229 1.74 6.97 3.64
C GLY A 229 1.70 8.42 3.14
N PRO A 230 2.74 8.84 2.40
CA PRO A 230 2.80 10.17 1.80
C PRO A 230 1.69 10.39 0.77
N LEU A 231 1.06 11.58 0.78
CA LEU A 231 -0.07 11.94 -0.10
C LEU A 231 0.18 11.64 -1.59
N VAL A 232 1.43 11.78 -2.05
CA VAL A 232 1.83 11.48 -3.45
C VAL A 232 1.46 10.07 -3.92
N LEU A 233 1.34 9.09 -3.01
CA LEU A 233 0.91 7.73 -3.33
C LEU A 233 -0.58 7.65 -3.73
N ALA A 234 -1.41 8.59 -3.26
CA ALA A 234 -2.81 8.73 -3.65
C ALA A 234 -2.99 9.78 -4.77
N ASP A 235 -2.19 10.84 -4.76
CA ASP A 235 -2.29 11.92 -5.76
C ASP A 235 -1.95 11.45 -7.18
N VAL A 236 -0.97 10.56 -7.34
CA VAL A 236 -0.54 10.05 -8.65
C VAL A 236 -1.62 9.19 -9.33
N PRO A 237 -2.22 8.17 -8.66
CA PRO A 237 -3.40 7.48 -9.20
C PRO A 237 -4.56 8.41 -9.55
N ALA A 238 -4.86 9.40 -8.70
CA ALA A 238 -5.94 10.36 -8.95
C ALA A 238 -5.69 11.23 -10.19
N LEU A 239 -4.45 11.70 -10.39
CA LEU A 239 -4.04 12.42 -11.60
C LEU A 239 -4.15 11.56 -12.86
N PHE A 240 -3.82 10.26 -12.77
CA PHE A 240 -4.04 9.32 -13.88
C PHE A 240 -5.53 9.12 -14.18
N ALA A 241 -6.36 8.97 -13.15
CA ALA A 241 -7.80 8.80 -13.32
C ALA A 241 -8.44 10.05 -13.93
N ARG A 242 -8.06 11.25 -13.46
CA ARG A 242 -8.47 12.55 -14.02
C ARG A 242 -8.07 12.70 -15.49
N ARG A 243 -6.82 12.39 -15.83
CA ARG A 243 -6.31 12.41 -17.21
C ARG A 243 -7.15 11.51 -18.13
N LEU A 244 -7.45 10.29 -17.70
CA LEU A 244 -8.24 9.34 -18.50
C LEU A 244 -9.67 9.83 -18.74
N VAL A 245 -10.34 10.41 -17.73
CA VAL A 245 -11.68 11.00 -17.90
C VAL A 245 -11.66 12.13 -18.94
N LEU A 246 -10.70 13.06 -18.84
CA LEU A 246 -10.54 14.15 -19.81
C LEU A 246 -10.31 13.65 -21.24
N ALA A 247 -9.51 12.60 -21.40
CA ALA A 247 -9.27 12.00 -22.71
C ALA A 247 -10.52 11.32 -23.27
N ILE A 248 -11.32 10.65 -22.43
CA ILE A 248 -12.62 10.06 -22.81
C ILE A 248 -13.61 11.18 -23.22
N GLU A 249 -13.69 12.27 -22.47
CA GLU A 249 -14.54 13.44 -22.79
C GLU A 249 -14.16 14.11 -24.13
N ALA A 250 -12.89 14.01 -24.55
CA ALA A 250 -12.40 14.50 -25.83
C ALA A 250 -12.64 13.53 -27.02
N MET A 251 -12.97 12.26 -26.78
CA MET A 251 -13.20 11.27 -27.85
C MET A 251 -14.41 11.59 -28.73
N PRO A 252 -14.39 11.27 -30.04
CA PRO A 252 -15.58 11.24 -30.89
C PRO A 252 -16.63 10.27 -30.34
N SER A 253 -17.92 10.59 -30.47
CA SER A 253 -19.04 9.85 -29.86
C SER A 253 -18.95 8.31 -29.92
N PRO A 254 -18.75 7.65 -31.09
CA PRO A 254 -18.72 6.19 -31.14
C PRO A 254 -17.52 5.56 -30.42
N GLN A 255 -16.41 6.30 -30.25
CA GLN A 255 -15.26 5.85 -29.47
C GLN A 255 -15.49 6.13 -27.97
N ARG A 256 -16.07 7.29 -27.65
CA ARG A 256 -16.44 7.71 -26.30
C ARG A 256 -17.37 6.72 -25.63
N ASP A 257 -18.41 6.26 -26.32
CA ASP A 257 -19.40 5.32 -25.76
C ASP A 257 -18.73 3.99 -25.35
N GLY A 258 -17.82 3.48 -26.19
CA GLY A 258 -17.02 2.29 -25.88
C GLY A 258 -16.05 2.50 -24.71
N ALA A 259 -15.37 3.64 -24.66
CA ALA A 259 -14.44 3.98 -23.59
C ALA A 259 -15.16 4.22 -22.24
N LEU A 260 -16.35 4.82 -22.25
CA LEU A 260 -17.21 4.96 -21.07
C LEU A 260 -17.67 3.59 -20.54
N ALA A 261 -18.01 2.64 -21.42
CA ALA A 261 -18.35 1.28 -21.00
C ALA A 261 -17.13 0.56 -20.36
N GLN A 262 -15.93 0.75 -20.91
CA GLN A 262 -14.69 0.23 -20.32
C GLN A 262 -14.35 0.90 -18.97
N TRP A 263 -14.61 2.20 -18.83
CA TRP A 263 -14.44 2.94 -17.57
C TRP A 263 -15.40 2.43 -16.47
N GLN A 264 -16.67 2.24 -16.81
CA GLN A 264 -17.66 1.66 -15.90
C GLN A 264 -17.29 0.22 -15.50
N LEU A 265 -16.73 -0.58 -16.41
CA LEU A 265 -16.19 -1.90 -16.07
C LEU A 265 -15.04 -1.80 -15.07
N LEU A 266 -14.09 -0.87 -15.26
CA LEU A 266 -13.01 -0.66 -14.29
C LEU A 266 -13.54 -0.26 -12.91
N GLN A 267 -14.58 0.57 -12.83
CA GLN A 267 -15.24 0.90 -11.55
C GLN A 267 -15.85 -0.33 -10.87
N GLN A 268 -16.54 -1.19 -11.64
CA GLN A 268 -17.11 -2.44 -11.13
C GLN A 268 -16.04 -3.44 -10.67
N LEU A 269 -14.92 -3.53 -11.40
CA LEU A 269 -13.79 -4.36 -11.00
C LEU A 269 -13.07 -3.78 -9.76
N HIS A 270 -12.88 -2.46 -9.68
CA HIS A 270 -12.21 -1.81 -8.54
C HIS A 270 -12.94 -2.12 -7.22
N ALA A 271 -14.27 -2.13 -7.22
CA ALA A 271 -15.08 -2.52 -6.07
C ALA A 271 -14.80 -3.94 -5.53
N LEU A 272 -14.16 -4.81 -6.31
CA LEU A 272 -13.77 -6.18 -5.93
C LEU A 272 -12.28 -6.32 -5.57
N ILE A 273 -11.43 -5.30 -5.83
CA ILE A 273 -9.97 -5.37 -5.63
C ILE A 273 -9.62 -5.56 -4.16
N ALA A 274 -10.17 -4.76 -3.25
CA ALA A 274 -9.81 -4.79 -1.83
C ALA A 274 -10.03 -6.19 -1.21
N GLU A 275 -11.16 -6.82 -1.52
CA GLU A 275 -11.48 -8.17 -1.06
C GLU A 275 -10.61 -9.24 -1.75
N SER A 276 -10.39 -9.11 -3.07
CA SER A 276 -9.51 -10.01 -3.83
C SER A 276 -8.10 -10.02 -3.27
N ARG A 277 -7.58 -8.83 -2.94
CA ARG A 277 -6.28 -8.65 -2.27
C ARG A 277 -6.26 -9.30 -0.90
N VAL A 278 -7.25 -9.06 -0.03
CA VAL A 278 -7.29 -9.70 1.30
C VAL A 278 -7.30 -11.24 1.21
N LEU A 279 -7.99 -11.80 0.21
CA LEU A 279 -7.96 -13.24 -0.08
C LEU A 279 -6.57 -13.70 -0.57
N ASP A 280 -5.92 -12.94 -1.46
CA ASP A 280 -4.57 -13.24 -1.93
C ASP A 280 -3.54 -13.19 -0.80
N GLU A 281 -3.50 -12.09 -0.02
CA GLU A 281 -2.65 -11.90 1.16
C GLU A 281 -2.82 -13.10 2.14
N ARG A 282 -4.07 -13.54 2.37
CA ARG A 282 -4.37 -14.73 3.19
C ARG A 282 -3.90 -16.05 2.56
N SER A 283 -4.06 -16.21 1.24
CA SER A 283 -3.60 -17.41 0.54
C SER A 283 -2.07 -17.57 0.60
N GLN A 284 -1.33 -16.46 0.58
CA GLN A 284 0.12 -16.46 0.75
C GLN A 284 0.50 -16.91 2.17
N VAL A 285 -0.16 -16.37 3.20
CA VAL A 285 0.04 -16.81 4.60
C VAL A 285 -0.21 -18.33 4.73
N ILE A 286 -1.34 -18.83 4.23
CA ILE A 286 -1.66 -20.26 4.32
C ILE A 286 -0.63 -21.12 3.59
N GLN A 287 -0.12 -20.66 2.44
CA GLN A 287 0.93 -21.37 1.71
C GLN A 287 2.25 -21.46 2.49
N VAL A 288 2.68 -20.36 3.15
CA VAL A 288 3.85 -20.37 4.07
C VAL A 288 3.62 -21.36 5.21
N LEU A 289 2.40 -21.42 5.76
CA LEU A 289 2.12 -22.28 6.90
C LEU A 289 2.06 -23.77 6.51
N ALA A 290 1.41 -24.13 5.41
CA ALA A 290 1.17 -25.51 5.00
C ALA A 290 2.34 -26.21 4.27
N TRP A 291 3.17 -25.50 3.49
CA TRP A 291 4.21 -26.11 2.63
C TRP A 291 5.66 -25.80 3.04
N ASN A 292 5.88 -25.38 4.29
CA ASN A 292 7.23 -25.18 4.78
C ASN A 292 7.87 -26.54 5.19
N PRO A 293 9.13 -26.82 4.82
CA PRO A 293 9.77 -28.12 5.08
C PRO A 293 10.18 -28.33 6.55
N ASP A 294 10.31 -27.26 7.34
CA ASP A 294 10.75 -27.29 8.75
C ASP A 294 9.55 -27.33 9.73
N VAL A 295 8.41 -27.87 9.29
CA VAL A 295 7.10 -27.66 9.92
C VAL A 295 6.77 -28.64 11.04
N ASP A 296 6.12 -28.09 12.06
CA ASP A 296 5.52 -28.79 13.19
C ASP A 296 4.01 -28.98 12.95
N LEU A 297 3.42 -30.02 13.54
CA LEU A 297 2.02 -30.41 13.27
C LEU A 297 1.04 -29.27 13.57
N ASP A 298 1.24 -28.57 14.69
CA ASP A 298 0.43 -27.44 15.13
C ASP A 298 0.32 -26.33 14.07
N GLN A 299 1.38 -26.08 13.31
CA GLN A 299 1.39 -25.05 12.25
C GLN A 299 0.53 -25.48 11.04
N VAL A 300 0.51 -26.78 10.72
CA VAL A 300 -0.36 -27.31 9.67
C VAL A 300 -1.83 -27.18 10.08
N GLU A 301 -2.17 -27.45 11.35
CA GLU A 301 -3.54 -27.28 11.85
C GLU A 301 -4.04 -25.82 11.70
N VAL A 302 -3.20 -24.83 12.03
CA VAL A 302 -3.51 -23.41 11.77
C VAL A 302 -3.74 -23.14 10.29
N ALA A 303 -2.93 -23.73 9.40
CA ALA A 303 -3.09 -23.57 7.96
C ALA A 303 -4.45 -24.10 7.46
N TYR A 304 -4.90 -25.26 7.95
CA TYR A 304 -6.23 -25.81 7.61
C TYR A 304 -7.39 -24.96 8.14
N ILE A 305 -7.30 -24.41 9.36
CA ILE A 305 -8.32 -23.50 9.91
C ILE A 305 -8.47 -22.26 9.01
N LEU A 306 -7.35 -21.63 8.66
CA LEU A 306 -7.33 -20.47 7.77
C LEU A 306 -7.78 -20.82 6.34
N ALA A 307 -7.52 -22.05 5.87
CA ALA A 307 -7.95 -22.53 4.56
C ALA A 307 -9.48 -22.66 4.46
N ALA A 308 -10.14 -23.17 5.50
CA ALA A 308 -11.60 -23.22 5.56
C ALA A 308 -12.22 -21.80 5.49
N GLU A 309 -11.65 -20.83 6.21
CA GLU A 309 -12.07 -19.43 6.12
C GLU A 309 -11.85 -18.83 4.72
N TYR A 310 -10.68 -19.07 4.12
CA TYR A 310 -10.37 -18.64 2.76
C TYR A 310 -11.37 -19.21 1.76
N ARG A 311 -11.72 -20.51 1.86
CA ARG A 311 -12.69 -21.16 0.98
C ARG A 311 -14.08 -20.54 1.08
N GLN A 312 -14.51 -20.16 2.28
CA GLN A 312 -15.76 -19.41 2.46
C GLN A 312 -15.67 -18.01 1.82
N GLY A 313 -14.62 -17.25 2.15
CA GLY A 313 -14.42 -15.89 1.62
C GLY A 313 -14.33 -15.85 0.09
N MET A 314 -13.61 -16.80 -0.51
CA MET A 314 -13.48 -16.95 -1.96
C MET A 314 -14.81 -17.29 -2.63
N ARG A 315 -15.63 -18.16 -2.03
CA ARG A 315 -16.99 -18.45 -2.54
C ARG A 315 -17.92 -17.24 -2.45
N ASP A 316 -17.77 -16.40 -1.43
CA ASP A 316 -18.56 -15.17 -1.29
C ASP A 316 -18.10 -14.09 -2.27
N TRP A 317 -16.78 -13.96 -2.49
CA TRP A 317 -16.19 -13.08 -3.50
C TRP A 317 -16.58 -13.49 -4.92
N LEU A 318 -16.50 -14.78 -5.27
CA LEU A 318 -16.96 -15.31 -6.56
C LEU A 318 -18.44 -15.03 -6.83
N ARG A 319 -19.30 -15.08 -5.79
CA ARG A 319 -20.72 -14.68 -5.93
C ARG A 319 -20.90 -13.18 -6.22
N ARG A 320 -20.00 -12.32 -5.73
CA ARG A 320 -20.00 -10.89 -6.10
C ARG A 320 -19.42 -10.69 -7.50
N ALA A 321 -18.30 -11.33 -7.85
CA ALA A 321 -17.72 -11.33 -9.18
C ALA A 321 -18.74 -11.77 -10.26
N ALA A 322 -19.55 -12.79 -9.98
CA ALA A 322 -20.64 -13.26 -10.84
C ALA A 322 -21.68 -12.18 -11.26
N THR A 323 -21.75 -11.04 -10.56
CA THR A 323 -22.63 -9.92 -10.93
C THR A 323 -22.04 -9.04 -12.05
N VAL A 324 -20.72 -9.09 -12.25
CA VAL A 324 -20.01 -8.32 -13.29
C VAL A 324 -20.05 -9.07 -14.61
N ARG A 325 -20.50 -8.39 -15.67
CA ARG A 325 -20.57 -8.91 -17.05
C ARG A 325 -19.48 -8.28 -17.90
N LEU A 326 -18.78 -9.09 -18.68
CA LEU A 326 -17.75 -8.59 -19.59
C LEU A 326 -18.38 -8.21 -20.94
N PRO A 327 -18.21 -6.97 -21.42
CA PRO A 327 -18.91 -6.46 -22.61
C PRO A 327 -18.50 -7.19 -23.89
N ASP A 328 -17.25 -7.64 -24.00
CA ASP A 328 -16.70 -8.24 -25.22
C ASP A 328 -17.09 -9.72 -25.40
N THR A 329 -17.45 -10.43 -24.33
CA THR A 329 -17.62 -11.90 -24.34
C THR A 329 -18.98 -12.37 -23.84
N ALA A 330 -19.82 -11.48 -23.29
CA ALA A 330 -21.09 -11.76 -22.60
C ALA A 330 -21.00 -12.69 -21.36
N LEU A 331 -19.83 -13.28 -21.10
CA LEU A 331 -19.53 -14.09 -19.92
C LEU A 331 -19.56 -13.25 -18.64
N ARG A 332 -19.78 -13.94 -17.51
CA ARG A 332 -19.61 -13.38 -16.17
C ARG A 332 -18.13 -13.41 -15.77
N LEU A 333 -17.73 -12.52 -14.85
CA LEU A 333 -16.34 -12.46 -14.38
C LEU A 333 -15.90 -13.75 -13.68
N ASP A 334 -16.78 -14.38 -12.88
CA ASP A 334 -16.49 -15.66 -12.22
C ASP A 334 -16.21 -16.78 -13.22
N GLU A 335 -16.97 -16.86 -14.31
CA GLU A 335 -16.79 -17.86 -15.38
C GLU A 335 -15.43 -17.73 -16.06
N VAL A 336 -14.99 -16.50 -16.34
CA VAL A 336 -13.69 -16.25 -17.00
C VAL A 336 -12.52 -16.53 -16.07
N LEU A 337 -12.63 -16.19 -14.79
CA LEU A 337 -11.56 -16.44 -13.81
C LEU A 337 -11.45 -17.92 -13.43
N LEU A 338 -12.57 -18.63 -13.33
CA LEU A 338 -12.55 -20.07 -13.04
C LEU A 338 -12.06 -20.91 -14.23
N ALA A 339 -12.13 -20.39 -15.46
CA ALA A 339 -11.62 -21.09 -16.64
C ALA A 339 -10.09 -21.27 -16.67
N SER A 340 -9.33 -20.49 -15.88
CA SER A 340 -7.88 -20.65 -15.69
C SER A 340 -7.50 -21.43 -14.42
N CYS A 341 -8.48 -21.79 -13.59
CA CYS A 341 -8.29 -22.53 -12.34
C CYS A 341 -8.30 -24.05 -12.56
N SER A 342 -7.65 -24.81 -11.68
CA SER A 342 -7.69 -26.28 -11.74
C SER A 342 -9.10 -26.80 -11.41
N PRO A 343 -9.58 -27.87 -12.09
CA PRO A 343 -10.88 -28.46 -11.78
C PRO A 343 -10.87 -29.11 -10.40
N LEU A 344 -11.83 -28.73 -9.56
CA LEU A 344 -12.00 -29.26 -8.21
C LEU A 344 -12.66 -30.65 -8.24
N GLY A 345 -12.11 -31.59 -7.47
CA GLY A 345 -12.67 -32.93 -7.30
C GLY A 345 -13.69 -33.01 -6.14
N PRO A 346 -14.45 -34.11 -6.03
CA PRO A 346 -15.42 -34.31 -4.95
C PRO A 346 -14.78 -34.53 -3.56
N GLN A 347 -13.46 -34.77 -3.51
CA GLN A 347 -12.70 -34.97 -2.27
C GLN A 347 -11.66 -33.86 -2.02
N THR A 348 -11.70 -32.76 -2.79
CA THR A 348 -10.74 -31.66 -2.65
C THR A 348 -10.90 -30.96 -1.29
N ASP A 349 -9.87 -31.06 -0.46
CA ASP A 349 -9.78 -30.41 0.84
C ASP A 349 -9.61 -28.88 0.70
N ASP A 350 -9.47 -28.18 1.83
CA ASP A 350 -9.39 -26.71 1.83
C ASP A 350 -8.02 -26.18 1.37
N VAL A 351 -6.97 -27.00 1.45
CA VAL A 351 -5.58 -26.65 1.10
C VAL A 351 -5.35 -26.86 -0.40
N ASP A 352 -5.78 -27.99 -0.94
CA ASP A 352 -5.88 -28.25 -2.39
C ASP A 352 -6.80 -27.21 -3.08
N TYR A 353 -7.86 -26.75 -2.40
CA TYR A 353 -8.74 -25.71 -2.94
C TYR A 353 -8.00 -24.38 -3.14
N ILE A 354 -7.08 -24.01 -2.25
CA ILE A 354 -6.22 -22.82 -2.42
C ILE A 354 -5.31 -22.98 -3.62
N GLU A 355 -4.66 -24.13 -3.79
CA GLU A 355 -3.81 -24.41 -4.95
C GLU A 355 -4.58 -24.28 -6.27
N ALA A 356 -5.78 -24.84 -6.32
CA ALA A 356 -6.64 -24.77 -7.49
C ALA A 356 -7.10 -23.34 -7.82
N MET A 357 -7.35 -22.51 -6.81
CA MET A 357 -7.77 -21.10 -6.96
C MET A 357 -6.59 -20.12 -7.11
N ARG A 358 -5.33 -20.56 -6.93
CA ARG A 358 -4.11 -19.74 -7.06
C ARG A 358 -4.06 -18.83 -8.31
N PRO A 359 -4.54 -19.22 -9.51
CA PRO A 359 -4.53 -18.36 -10.69
C PRO A 359 -5.50 -17.15 -10.63
N LEU A 360 -6.50 -17.18 -9.74
CA LEU A 360 -7.66 -16.29 -9.78
C LEU A 360 -7.31 -14.83 -9.52
N HIS A 361 -6.55 -14.52 -8.46
CA HIS A 361 -6.18 -13.13 -8.15
C HIS A 361 -5.32 -12.53 -9.28
N ARG A 362 -4.31 -13.28 -9.74
CA ARG A 362 -3.48 -12.89 -10.89
C ARG A 362 -4.31 -12.65 -12.16
N GLY A 363 -5.23 -13.56 -12.50
CA GLY A 363 -6.09 -13.41 -13.68
C GLY A 363 -7.02 -12.19 -13.59
N PHE A 364 -7.52 -11.89 -12.39
CA PHE A 364 -8.34 -10.72 -12.13
C PHE A 364 -7.53 -9.40 -12.25
N MET A 365 -6.34 -9.33 -11.66
CA MET A 365 -5.46 -8.16 -11.80
C MET A 365 -4.94 -7.99 -13.24
N GLN A 366 -4.66 -9.08 -13.96
CA GLN A 366 -4.33 -9.06 -15.39
C GLN A 366 -5.49 -8.51 -16.24
N LEU A 367 -6.74 -8.92 -15.97
CA LEU A 367 -7.91 -8.37 -16.65
C LEU A 367 -8.04 -6.85 -16.38
N PHE A 368 -7.88 -6.42 -15.13
CA PHE A 368 -7.93 -4.99 -14.79
C PHE A 368 -6.84 -4.19 -15.51
N ALA A 369 -5.59 -4.68 -15.49
CA ALA A 369 -4.47 -4.07 -16.20
C ALA A 369 -4.66 -4.06 -17.74
N GLN A 370 -5.27 -5.11 -18.31
CA GLN A 370 -5.62 -5.16 -19.74
C GLN A 370 -6.65 -4.08 -20.10
N ARG A 371 -7.68 -3.86 -19.27
CA ARG A 371 -8.68 -2.80 -19.49
C ARG A 371 -8.11 -1.40 -19.31
N LEU A 372 -7.29 -1.21 -18.28
CA LEU A 372 -6.62 0.06 -18.03
C LEU A 372 -5.64 0.42 -19.17
N SER A 373 -4.83 -0.54 -19.65
CA SER A 373 -3.90 -0.32 -20.76
C SER A 373 -4.58 -0.03 -22.10
N GLN A 374 -5.77 -0.61 -22.35
CA GLN A 374 -6.60 -0.27 -23.51
C GLN A 374 -7.01 1.20 -23.48
N LEU A 375 -7.53 1.69 -22.34
CA LEU A 375 -7.88 3.11 -22.17
C LEU A 375 -6.68 4.04 -22.23
N VAL A 376 -5.54 3.66 -21.65
CA VAL A 376 -4.29 4.48 -21.70
C VAL A 376 -3.81 4.70 -23.13
N VAL A 377 -3.90 3.69 -24.01
CA VAL A 377 -3.56 3.85 -25.44
C VAL A 377 -4.57 4.73 -26.18
N GLN A 378 -5.87 4.54 -25.95
CA GLN A 378 -6.89 5.40 -26.56
C GLN A 378 -6.72 6.86 -26.11
N ALA A 379 -6.39 7.08 -24.83
CA ALA A 379 -6.12 8.40 -24.28
C ALA A 379 -4.89 9.04 -24.93
N GLU A 380 -3.75 8.35 -25.05
CA GLU A 380 -2.57 8.87 -25.77
C GLU A 380 -2.88 9.29 -27.21
N GLN A 381 -3.72 8.51 -27.92
CA GLN A 381 -4.09 8.82 -29.30
C GLN A 381 -4.90 10.11 -29.42
N VAL A 382 -5.85 10.32 -28.50
CA VAL A 382 -6.70 11.53 -28.46
C VAL A 382 -5.90 12.75 -28.01
N GLU A 383 -5.07 12.59 -26.98
CA GLU A 383 -4.16 13.63 -26.48
C GLU A 383 -3.19 14.11 -27.58
N GLY A 384 -2.58 13.16 -28.32
CA GLY A 384 -1.71 13.48 -29.44
C GLY A 384 -2.42 14.21 -30.58
N GLN A 385 -3.68 13.86 -30.87
CA GLN A 385 -4.51 14.59 -31.85
C GLN A 385 -4.90 15.99 -31.37
N ALA A 386 -5.10 16.17 -30.06
CA ALA A 386 -5.38 17.46 -29.43
C ALA A 386 -4.13 18.34 -29.22
N GLY A 387 -2.93 17.85 -29.58
CA GLY A 387 -1.67 18.59 -29.44
C GLY A 387 -1.09 18.60 -28.01
N VAL A 388 -1.61 17.77 -27.12
CA VAL A 388 -1.10 17.62 -25.74
C VAL A 388 0.31 17.03 -25.77
N HIS A 389 1.24 17.61 -25.02
CA HIS A 389 2.60 17.12 -24.93
C HIS A 389 2.67 15.91 -23.97
N PRO A 390 3.16 14.74 -24.44
CA PRO A 390 3.21 13.53 -23.62
C PRO A 390 4.24 13.64 -22.50
N LEU A 391 4.05 12.84 -21.45
CA LEU A 391 4.97 12.79 -20.31
C LEU A 391 6.41 12.43 -20.78
N PRO A 392 7.46 13.15 -20.35
CA PRO A 392 8.83 12.84 -20.73
C PRO A 392 9.24 11.44 -20.27
N ARG A 393 9.85 10.65 -21.15
CA ARG A 393 10.40 9.34 -20.80
C ARG A 393 11.48 9.49 -19.72
N ALA A 394 11.47 8.61 -18.73
CA ALA A 394 12.58 8.50 -17.78
C ALA A 394 13.86 8.12 -18.51
N THR A 395 15.00 8.69 -18.12
CA THR A 395 16.29 8.44 -18.77
C THR A 395 16.90 7.11 -18.34
N ALA A 396 16.94 6.16 -19.28
CA ALA A 396 17.84 4.99 -19.39
C ALA A 396 17.88 3.93 -18.24
N ALA A 397 17.41 4.22 -17.03
CA ALA A 397 17.34 3.24 -15.94
C ALA A 397 16.06 2.36 -15.98
N SER A 398 15.17 2.58 -16.95
CA SER A 398 13.90 1.86 -17.11
C SER A 398 13.86 0.94 -18.33
N ASP A 399 15.00 0.77 -19.02
CA ASP A 399 15.14 -0.19 -20.14
C ASP A 399 15.51 -1.60 -19.65
N GLU A 400 15.83 -1.78 -18.36
CA GLU A 400 15.70 -3.10 -17.73
C GLU A 400 14.21 -3.45 -17.66
N VAL A 401 13.82 -4.44 -18.47
CA VAL A 401 12.46 -4.94 -18.60
C VAL A 401 11.92 -5.37 -17.24
N SER A 402 11.18 -4.48 -16.56
CA SER A 402 10.35 -4.84 -15.41
C SER A 402 9.40 -5.96 -15.86
N GLN A 403 9.40 -7.04 -15.08
CA GLN A 403 8.69 -8.28 -15.40
C GLN A 403 7.16 -8.17 -15.20
N ASP A 404 6.67 -6.96 -14.90
CA ASP A 404 5.30 -6.65 -14.53
C ASP A 404 4.39 -6.36 -15.75
N TRP A 405 4.86 -6.67 -16.97
CA TRP A 405 4.05 -6.56 -18.18
C TRP A 405 2.98 -7.67 -18.25
N PRO A 406 1.67 -7.35 -18.29
CA PRO A 406 0.64 -8.32 -18.63
C PRO A 406 0.67 -8.61 -20.14
N ALA A 407 1.03 -9.84 -20.50
CA ALA A 407 1.18 -10.32 -21.88
C ALA A 407 -0.09 -10.19 -22.75
#